data_AF-A0A3N5PHV7-F1
#
_entry.id   AF-A0A3N5PHV7-F1
#
_cell.length_a   1.000
_cell.length_b   1.000
_cell.length_c   1.000
_cell.angle_alpha   90.00
_cell.angle_beta   90.00
_cell.angle_gamma   90.00
#
_symmetry.space_group_name_H-M   'P 1'
#
loop_
_entity.id
_entity.type
_entity.pdbx_description
1 polymer ?
#
loop_
_entity_poly.entity_id
_entity_poly.type
_entity_poly.pdbx_seq_one_letter_code
_entity_poly.pdbx_strand_id
1 'polypeptide(L)'
;ADRIGRRRLVMLSAVVAALGTFLLLLAQDMTLVLVGGSVLGVGAGTFMATNWALGTDLVPPQEAGRYLGISNLAGAGAGIVGAGIGGPMADFFNRLQPGLGYLVIFAVYGGLFLLSILALARVRTPAYVESRRPA
;
A
#
# COMPACT_ATOMS: atom_id res chain seq x y z
N ALA A 1 1.68 -3.46 17.46
CA ALA A 1 0.56 -4.03 16.66
C ALA A 1 -0.49 -4.72 17.52
N ASP A 2 -0.11 -5.23 18.70
CA ASP A 2 -0.96 -6.15 19.48
C ASP A 2 -2.10 -5.47 20.27
N ARG A 3 -2.05 -4.15 20.51
CA ARG A 3 -3.09 -3.41 21.24
C ARG A 3 -4.20 -2.79 20.38
N ILE A 4 -3.94 -2.51 19.09
CA ILE A 4 -4.84 -1.70 18.23
C ILE A 4 -5.65 -2.58 17.25
N GLY A 5 -5.27 -3.85 17.09
CA GLY A 5 -5.87 -4.77 16.13
C GLY A 5 -5.29 -4.56 14.73
N ARG A 6 -4.67 -5.60 14.18
CA ARG A 6 -3.88 -5.53 12.94
C ARG A 6 -4.66 -4.95 11.76
N ARG A 7 -5.96 -5.25 11.63
CA ARG A 7 -6.86 -4.67 10.61
C ARG A 7 -6.92 -3.13 10.67
N ARG A 8 -7.01 -2.56 11.88
CA ARG A 8 -7.07 -1.09 12.04
C ARG A 8 -5.73 -0.44 11.69
N LEU A 9 -4.62 -1.10 12.01
CA LEU A 9 -3.28 -0.64 11.59
C LEU A 9 -3.14 -0.62 10.07
N VAL A 10 -3.58 -1.67 9.37
CA VAL A 10 -3.52 -1.70 7.91
C VAL A 10 -4.35 -0.56 7.31
N MET A 11 -5.57 -0.33 7.80
CA MET A 11 -6.40 0.80 7.34
C MET A 11 -5.73 2.16 7.62
N LEU A 12 -5.21 2.39 8.83
CA LEU A 12 -4.49 3.62 9.16
C LEU A 12 -3.29 3.84 8.25
N SER A 13 -2.49 2.79 8.00
CA SER A 13 -1.33 2.87 7.12
C SER A 13 -1.72 3.23 5.68
N ALA A 14 -2.84 2.69 5.18
CA ALA A 14 -3.36 3.02 3.85
C ALA A 14 -3.85 4.48 3.78
N VAL A 15 -4.49 4.99 4.83
CA VAL A 15 -4.91 6.40 4.92
C VAL A 15 -3.70 7.33 4.93
N VAL A 16 -2.67 7.02 5.73
CA VAL A 16 -1.43 7.81 5.79
C VAL A 16 -0.73 7.81 4.43
N ALA A 17 -0.65 6.65 3.76
CA ALA A 17 -0.10 6.56 2.42
C ALA A 17 -0.88 7.41 1.42
N ALA A 18 -2.22 7.33 1.42
CA ALA A 18 -3.08 8.13 0.55
C ALA A 18 -2.89 9.64 0.77
N LEU A 19 -2.77 10.09 2.03
CA LEU A 19 -2.47 11.49 2.36
C LEU A 19 -1.11 11.92 1.81
N GLY A 20 -0.07 11.09 1.96
CA GLY A 20 1.26 11.34 1.38
C GLY A 20 1.21 11.46 -0.14
N THR A 21 0.49 10.57 -0.82
CA THR A 21 0.29 10.64 -2.27
C THR A 21 -0.47 11.90 -2.68
N PHE A 22 -1.48 12.31 -1.92
CA PHE A 22 -2.23 13.53 -2.19
C PHE A 22 -1.37 14.80 -2.02
N LEU A 23 -0.50 14.83 -1.01
CA LEU A 23 0.48 15.90 -0.85
C LEU A 23 1.46 15.97 -2.04
N LEU A 24 1.90 14.82 -2.55
CA LEU A 24 2.74 14.76 -3.75
C LEU A 24 2.02 15.25 -5.01
N LEU A 25 0.71 15.02 -5.14
CA LEU A 25 -0.10 15.57 -6.24
C LEU A 25 -0.16 17.11 -6.23
N LEU A 26 -0.15 17.70 -5.05
CA LEU A 26 -0.19 19.16 -4.86
C LEU A 26 1.20 19.80 -4.79
N ALA A 27 2.27 19.00 -4.90
CA ALA A 27 3.63 19.49 -4.70
C ALA A 27 4.06 20.41 -5.85
N GLN A 28 4.36 21.66 -5.50
CA GLN A 28 4.88 22.68 -6.42
C GLN A 28 6.33 23.06 -6.13
N ASP A 29 6.86 22.59 -5.00
CA ASP A 29 8.20 22.89 -4.50
C ASP A 29 8.84 21.65 -3.85
N MET A 30 10.17 21.68 -3.72
CA MET A 30 10.95 20.56 -3.20
C MET A 30 10.60 20.22 -1.75
N THR A 31 10.18 21.19 -0.95
CA THR A 31 9.82 20.97 0.45
C THR A 31 8.55 20.14 0.55
N LEU A 32 7.53 20.45 -0.24
CA LEU A 32 6.30 19.65 -0.29
C LEU A 32 6.56 18.22 -0.80
N VAL A 33 7.48 18.05 -1.76
CA VAL A 33 7.89 16.72 -2.23
C VAL A 33 8.52 15.91 -1.11
N LEU A 34 9.44 16.49 -0.35
CA LEU A 34 10.10 15.81 0.77
C LEU A 34 9.12 15.45 1.90
N VAL A 35 8.21 16.36 2.24
CA VAL A 35 7.19 16.13 3.26
C VAL A 35 6.20 15.05 2.80
N GLY A 36 5.64 15.19 1.61
CA GLY A 36 4.70 14.23 1.03
C GLY A 36 5.30 12.84 0.85
N GLY A 37 6.55 12.78 0.38
CA GLY A 37 7.32 11.53 0.24
C GLY A 37 7.61 10.87 1.59
N SER A 38 7.94 11.65 2.61
CA SER A 38 8.15 11.12 3.97
C SER A 38 6.87 10.52 4.55
N VAL A 39 5.74 11.22 4.41
CA VAL A 39 4.42 10.72 4.86
C VAL A 39 4.02 9.45 4.11
N LEU A 40 4.20 9.44 2.79
CA LEU A 40 3.94 8.26 1.96
C LEU A 40 4.82 7.08 2.38
N GLY A 41 6.11 7.32 2.61
CA GLY A 41 7.07 6.32 3.06
C GLY A 41 6.69 5.70 4.41
N VAL A 42 6.27 6.53 5.38
CA VAL A 42 5.79 6.04 6.69
C VAL A 42 4.54 5.18 6.53
N GLY A 43 3.57 5.62 5.71
CA GLY A 43 2.36 4.84 5.42
C GLY A 43 2.66 3.50 4.77
N ALA A 44 3.46 3.51 3.70
CA ALA A 44 3.84 2.31 2.95
C ALA A 44 4.68 1.32 3.80
N GLY A 45 5.63 1.84 4.58
CA GLY A 45 6.46 1.03 5.48
C GLY A 45 5.63 0.36 6.58
N THR A 46 4.70 1.11 7.18
CA THR A 46 3.78 0.58 8.20
C THR A 46 2.85 -0.48 7.60
N PHE A 47 2.38 -0.27 6.37
CA PHE A 47 1.56 -1.22 5.63
C PHE A 47 2.32 -2.53 5.39
N MET A 48 3.55 -2.45 4.86
CA MET A 48 4.43 -3.61 4.66
C MET A 48 4.60 -4.40 5.97
N ALA A 49 5.04 -3.75 7.04
CA ALA A 49 5.29 -4.41 8.32
C ALA A 49 4.03 -5.08 8.89
N THR A 50 2.88 -4.41 8.83
CA THR A 50 1.62 -4.95 9.35
C THR A 50 1.07 -6.07 8.48
N ASN A 51 1.17 -5.94 7.15
CA ASN A 51 0.71 -6.96 6.21
C ASN A 51 1.51 -8.25 6.35
N TRP A 52 2.83 -8.14 6.50
CA TRP A 52 3.70 -9.28 6.79
C TRP A 52 3.31 -9.98 8.10
N ALA A 53 3.11 -9.21 9.17
CA ALA A 53 2.68 -9.76 10.45
C ALA A 53 1.31 -10.45 10.34
N LEU A 54 0.31 -9.83 9.69
CA LEU A 54 -1.00 -10.44 9.50
C LEU A 54 -0.92 -11.74 8.70
N GLY A 55 -0.09 -11.77 7.65
CA GLY A 55 0.15 -12.96 6.83
C GLY A 55 0.71 -14.12 7.65
N THR A 56 1.69 -13.88 8.53
CA THR A 56 2.26 -14.94 9.36
C THR A 56 1.29 -15.49 10.41
N ASP A 57 0.37 -14.66 10.91
CA ASP A 57 -0.64 -15.10 11.90
C ASP A 57 -1.75 -15.96 11.30
N LEU A 58 -2.08 -15.74 10.02
CA LEU A 58 -3.20 -16.40 9.34
C LEU A 58 -2.83 -17.74 8.72
N VAL A 59 -1.54 -18.02 8.55
CA VAL A 59 -1.09 -19.16 7.76
C VAL A 59 -0.80 -20.37 8.66
N PRO A 60 -1.36 -21.56 8.35
CA PRO A 60 -1.01 -22.80 9.04
C PRO A 60 0.48 -23.12 8.90
N PRO A 61 1.16 -23.62 9.97
CA PRO A 61 2.60 -23.90 9.94
C PRO A 61 3.03 -24.80 8.78
N GLN A 62 2.19 -25.76 8.40
CA GLN A 62 2.45 -26.73 7.34
C GLN A 62 2.42 -26.11 5.93
N GLU A 63 1.69 -25.01 5.73
CA GLU A 63 1.54 -24.33 4.44
C GLU A 63 2.25 -22.96 4.40
N ALA A 64 2.96 -22.58 5.48
CA ALA A 64 3.70 -21.33 5.62
C ALA A 64 4.51 -20.94 4.38
N GLY A 65 5.33 -21.87 3.88
CA GLY A 65 6.16 -21.64 2.70
C GLY A 65 5.34 -21.35 1.43
N ARG A 66 4.17 -21.99 1.25
CA ARG A 66 3.30 -21.80 0.08
C ARG A 66 2.65 -20.42 0.09
N TYR A 67 2.05 -20.00 1.21
CA TYR A 67 1.41 -18.69 1.29
C TYR A 67 2.41 -17.54 1.31
N LEU A 68 3.57 -17.70 1.96
CA LEU A 68 4.66 -16.73 1.89
C LEU A 68 5.22 -16.62 0.47
N GLY A 69 5.37 -17.75 -0.24
CA GLY A 69 5.77 -17.78 -1.64
C GLY A 69 4.80 -17.04 -2.56
N ILE A 70 3.49 -17.28 -2.41
CA ILE A 70 2.45 -16.55 -3.16
C ILE A 70 2.48 -15.06 -2.84
N SER A 71 2.64 -14.68 -1.57
CA SER A 71 2.69 -13.28 -1.14
C SER A 71 3.92 -12.55 -1.70
N ASN A 72 5.09 -13.19 -1.68
CA ASN A 72 6.31 -12.64 -2.26
C ASN A 72 6.20 -12.53 -3.78
N LEU A 73 5.64 -13.54 -4.45
CA LEU A 73 5.41 -13.50 -5.89
C LEU A 73 4.43 -12.38 -6.29
N ALA A 74 3.37 -12.18 -5.49
CA ALA A 74 2.44 -11.07 -5.69
C ALA A 74 3.14 -9.71 -5.48
N GLY A 75 3.96 -9.56 -4.44
CA GLY A 75 4.71 -8.34 -4.17
C GLY A 75 5.74 -8.00 -5.25
N ALA A 76 6.57 -8.97 -5.63
CA ALA A 76 7.56 -8.80 -6.70
C ALA A 76 6.89 -8.57 -8.06
N GLY A 77 5.82 -9.33 -8.35
CA GLY A 77 5.02 -9.17 -9.56
C GLY A 77 4.39 -7.79 -9.67
N ALA A 78 3.79 -7.29 -8.58
CA ALA A 78 3.26 -5.94 -8.52
C ALA A 78 4.33 -4.88 -8.75
N GLY A 79 5.54 -5.07 -8.21
CA GLY A 79 6.68 -4.17 -8.47
C GLY A 79 7.10 -4.13 -9.94
N ILE A 80 7.24 -5.30 -10.58
CA ILE A 80 7.61 -5.42 -12.00
C ILE A 80 6.53 -4.81 -12.90
N VAL A 81 5.26 -5.12 -12.65
CA VAL A 81 4.13 -4.57 -13.42
C VAL A 81 4.04 -3.05 -13.20
N GLY A 82 4.20 -2.60 -11.96
CA GLY A 82 4.18 -1.18 -11.60
C GLY A 82 5.28 -0.39 -12.29
N ALA A 83 6.53 -0.86 -12.26
CA ALA A 83 7.65 -0.20 -12.93
C ALA A 83 7.54 -0.30 -14.47
N GLY A 84 7.13 -1.48 -14.98
CA GLY A 84 7.00 -1.76 -16.40
C GLY A 84 5.91 -0.94 -17.08
N ILE A 85 4.82 -0.61 -16.39
CA ILE A 85 3.75 0.26 -16.90
C ILE A 85 4.02 1.72 -16.52
N GLY A 86 4.47 1.97 -15.29
CA GLY A 86 4.63 3.31 -14.73
C GLY A 86 5.63 4.17 -15.48
N GLY A 87 6.79 3.62 -15.85
CA GLY A 87 7.83 4.35 -16.59
C GLY A 87 7.36 4.81 -17.99
N PRO A 88 6.94 3.88 -18.88
CA PRO A 88 6.42 4.24 -20.19
C PRO A 88 5.20 5.16 -20.14
N MET A 89 4.33 4.98 -19.14
CA MET A 89 3.19 5.88 -18.91
C MET A 89 3.68 7.29 -18.55
N ALA A 90 4.64 7.42 -17.63
CA ALA A 90 5.27 8.69 -17.28
C ALA A 90 5.82 9.39 -18.52
N ASP A 91 6.62 8.68 -19.31
CA ASP A 91 7.31 9.22 -20.48
C ASP A 91 6.31 9.66 -21.55
N PHE A 92 5.27 8.87 -21.80
CA PHE A 92 4.21 9.21 -22.75
C PHE A 92 3.52 10.53 -22.37
N PHE A 93 3.12 10.67 -21.11
CA PHE A 93 2.41 11.86 -20.64
C PHE A 93 3.34 13.08 -20.49
N ASN A 94 4.61 12.86 -20.14
CA ASN A 94 5.59 13.93 -20.05
C ASN A 94 5.96 14.53 -21.42
N ARG A 95 5.83 13.74 -22.52
CA ARG A 95 5.98 14.26 -23.89
C ARG A 95 4.86 15.21 -24.30
N LEU A 96 3.66 15.07 -23.75
CA LEU A 96 2.54 15.97 -24.04
C LEU A 96 2.72 17.31 -23.35
N GLN A 97 3.10 17.27 -22.06
CA GLN A 97 3.36 18.46 -21.27
C GLN A 97 4.39 18.13 -20.18
N PRO A 98 5.50 18.88 -20.08
CA PRO A 98 6.49 18.66 -19.04
C PRO A 98 5.86 18.68 -17.65
N GLY A 99 6.11 17.63 -16.85
CA GLY A 99 5.57 17.44 -15.49
C GLY A 99 4.28 16.61 -15.42
N LEU A 100 3.55 16.44 -16.53
CA LEU A 100 2.25 15.75 -16.52
C LEU A 100 2.37 14.25 -16.23
N GLY A 101 3.49 13.63 -16.62
CA GLY A 101 3.76 12.21 -16.33
C GLY A 101 3.75 11.87 -14.85
N TYR A 102 4.37 12.71 -14.01
CA TYR A 102 4.39 12.51 -12.56
C TYR A 102 3.01 12.71 -11.93
N LEU A 103 2.26 13.71 -12.37
CA LEU A 103 0.87 13.93 -11.94
C LEU A 103 0.00 12.70 -12.21
N VAL A 104 0.10 12.13 -13.42
CA VAL A 104 -0.67 10.93 -13.79
C VAL A 104 -0.28 9.73 -12.93
N ILE A 105 1.03 9.50 -12.71
CA ILE A 105 1.49 8.40 -11.84
C ILE A 105 0.95 8.55 -10.42
N PHE A 106 1.08 9.74 -9.82
CA PHE A 106 0.59 9.95 -8.46
C PHE A 106 -0.94 9.86 -8.37
N ALA A 107 -1.67 10.29 -9.40
CA ALA A 107 -3.13 10.14 -9.46
C ALA A 107 -3.54 8.66 -9.51
N VAL A 108 -2.84 7.85 -10.32
CA VAL A 108 -3.06 6.40 -10.40
C VAL A 108 -2.76 5.74 -9.05
N TYR A 109 -1.63 6.06 -8.41
CA TYR A 109 -1.33 5.53 -7.08
C TYR A 109 -2.37 5.94 -6.03
N GLY A 110 -2.82 7.20 -6.05
CA GLY A 110 -3.90 7.67 -5.19
C GLY A 110 -5.19 6.86 -5.39
N GLY A 111 -5.58 6.62 -6.64
CA GLY A 111 -6.71 5.77 -7.00
C GLY A 111 -6.56 4.33 -6.51
N LEU A 112 -5.37 3.73 -6.66
CA LEU A 112 -5.08 2.39 -6.16
C LEU A 112 -5.14 2.29 -4.63
N PHE A 113 -4.65 3.31 -3.91
CA PHE A 113 -4.79 3.37 -2.45
C PHE A 113 -6.25 3.49 -2.02
N LEU A 114 -7.05 4.32 -2.69
CA LEU A 114 -8.49 4.42 -2.42
C LEU A 114 -9.23 3.10 -2.70
N LEU A 115 -8.91 2.43 -3.80
CA LEU A 115 -9.43 1.10 -4.13
C LEU A 115 -9.02 0.07 -3.06
N SER A 116 -7.78 0.13 -2.58
CA SER A 116 -7.30 -0.73 -1.49
C SER A 116 -8.11 -0.52 -0.21
N ILE A 117 -8.38 0.74 0.15
CA ILE A 117 -9.24 1.08 1.31
C ILE A 117 -10.66 0.52 1.12
N LEU A 118 -11.26 0.71 -0.07
CA LEU A 118 -12.61 0.22 -0.36
C LEU A 118 -12.69 -1.32 -0.35
N ALA A 119 -11.67 -1.99 -0.90
CA ALA A 119 -11.56 -3.44 -0.87
C ALA A 119 -11.43 -3.94 0.58
N LEU A 120 -10.60 -3.29 1.40
CA LEU A 120 -10.46 -3.62 2.82
C LEU A 120 -11.76 -3.43 3.62
N ALA A 121 -12.57 -2.45 3.25
CA ALA A 121 -13.88 -2.22 3.87
C ALA A 121 -14.84 -3.40 3.62
N ARG A 122 -14.73 -4.08 2.47
CA ARG A 122 -15.54 -5.24 2.10
C ARG A 122 -15.08 -6.55 2.73
N VAL A 123 -13.83 -6.63 3.21
CA VAL A 123 -13.30 -7.85 3.85
C VAL A 123 -13.94 -8.02 5.24
N ARG A 124 -14.84 -8.99 5.37
CA ARG A 124 -15.34 -9.47 6.67
C ARG A 124 -14.30 -10.39 7.29
N THR A 125 -13.84 -10.05 8.49
CA THR A 125 -12.89 -10.88 9.25
C THR A 125 -13.63 -12.14 9.72
N PRO A 126 -13.16 -13.36 9.42
CA PRO A 126 -13.82 -14.59 9.89
C PRO A 126 -13.78 -14.68 11.42
N ALA A 127 -14.91 -15.07 12.03
CA ALA A 127 -15.14 -15.07 13.48
C ALA A 127 -14.17 -15.95 14.30
N TYR A 128 -13.43 -16.87 13.67
CA TYR A 128 -12.49 -17.76 14.37
C TYR A 128 -11.22 -17.05 14.89
N VAL A 129 -10.90 -15.84 14.41
CA VAL A 129 -9.79 -15.05 14.97
C VAL A 129 -10.16 -14.45 16.34
N GLU A 130 -11.46 -14.27 16.63
CA GLU A 130 -11.96 -13.75 17.91
C GLU A 130 -11.79 -14.76 19.06
N SER A 131 -11.82 -16.08 18.77
CA SER A 131 -11.76 -17.14 19.78
C SER A 131 -10.34 -17.47 20.28
N ARG A 132 -9.30 -16.81 19.74
CA ARG A 132 -7.89 -16.99 20.16
C ARG A 132 -7.35 -15.85 21.04
N ARG A 133 -8.17 -14.86 21.41
CA ARG A 133 -7.76 -13.85 22.40
C ARG A 133 -7.70 -14.50 23.79
N PRO A 134 -6.54 -14.53 24.47
CA PRO A 134 -6.53 -14.84 25.90
C PRO A 134 -7.30 -13.75 26.65
N ALA A 135 -8.09 -14.18 27.64
CA ALA A 135 -8.91 -13.35 28.52
C ALA A 135 -8.07 -12.31 29.29
#